data_AF-Q1MVR6-F1
#
_entry.id   AF-Q1MVR6-F1
#
_cell.length_a   1.000
_cell.length_b   1.000
_cell.length_c   1.000
_cell.angle_alpha   90.00
_cell.angle_beta   90.00
_cell.angle_gamma   90.00
#
_symmetry.space_group_name_H-M   'P 1'
#
loop_
_entity.id
_entity.type
_entity.pdbx_description
1 polymer ?
#
loop_
_entity_poly.entity_id
_entity_poly.type
_entity_poly.pdbx_seq_one_letter_code
_entity_poly.pdbx_strand_id
1 'polypeptide(L)'
;RMDLKSLDSMNFDELYLYCYYVAGTVGLMSVPVMGIAPESQATTESVYNAALALGIANQLTNILRDVGEDARRGRVYLPQDELAQAGLSDEDIFAGKVTDKWRSFMKNQINRARMFFNEAEKGVTELSAASRWPVWASLL
;
A
#
# COMPACT_ATOMS: atom_id res chain seq x y z
N ARG A 1 -9.51 15.94 -5.39
CA ARG A 1 -10.09 14.65 -5.83
C ARG A 1 -9.13 14.03 -6.85
N MET A 2 -8.24 13.14 -6.40
CA MET A 2 -7.13 12.59 -7.19
C MET A 2 -7.60 11.49 -8.18
N ASP A 3 -8.74 10.85 -7.90
CA ASP A 3 -9.40 9.87 -8.80
C ASP A 3 -9.77 10.40 -10.20
N LEU A 4 -9.58 11.71 -10.45
CA LEU A 4 -9.91 12.40 -11.70
C LEU A 4 -8.67 12.85 -12.49
N LYS A 5 -7.45 12.59 -12.00
CA LYS A 5 -6.22 12.84 -12.76
C LYS A 5 -5.87 11.63 -13.62
N SER A 6 -5.39 11.88 -14.84
CA SER A 6 -4.86 10.86 -15.74
C SER A 6 -3.77 10.06 -15.01
N LEU A 7 -3.88 8.73 -15.06
CA LEU A 7 -2.94 7.78 -14.47
C LEU A 7 -1.71 7.55 -15.37
N ASP A 8 -1.70 8.17 -16.55
CA ASP A 8 -0.83 7.83 -17.68
C ASP A 8 0.65 8.23 -17.45
N SER A 9 0.95 8.94 -16.36
CA SER A 9 2.32 9.34 -15.99
C SER A 9 2.65 9.12 -14.51
N MET A 10 1.86 8.30 -13.80
CA MET A 10 1.98 8.17 -12.35
C MET A 10 3.30 7.49 -11.96
N ASN A 11 4.17 8.19 -11.22
CA ASN A 11 5.35 7.56 -10.60
C ASN A 11 5.02 6.98 -9.21
N PHE A 12 5.98 6.34 -8.56
CA PHE A 12 5.71 5.77 -7.23
C PHE A 12 5.36 6.81 -6.16
N ASP A 13 5.95 8.01 -6.18
CA ASP A 13 5.63 9.04 -5.19
C ASP A 13 4.16 9.50 -5.31
N GLU A 14 3.65 9.59 -6.53
CA GLU A 14 2.24 9.90 -6.80
C GLU A 14 1.33 8.74 -6.39
N LEU A 15 1.74 7.49 -6.64
CA LEU A 15 1.02 6.30 -6.18
C LEU A 15 1.01 6.23 -4.64
N TYR A 16 2.12 6.55 -3.98
CA TYR A 16 2.22 6.62 -2.54
C TYR A 16 1.28 7.69 -1.99
N LEU A 17 1.27 8.88 -2.59
CA LEU A 17 0.37 9.96 -2.19
C LEU A 17 -1.11 9.59 -2.40
N TYR A 18 -1.42 8.85 -3.47
CA TYR A 18 -2.73 8.26 -3.67
C TYR A 18 -3.10 7.31 -2.51
N CYS A 19 -2.23 6.34 -2.21
CA CYS A 19 -2.42 5.40 -1.11
C CYS A 19 -2.57 6.11 0.25
N TYR A 20 -1.79 7.17 0.47
CA TYR A 20 -1.88 8.02 1.66
C TYR A 20 -3.30 8.57 1.80
N TYR A 21 -3.84 9.18 0.75
CA TYR A 21 -5.16 9.80 0.82
C TYR A 21 -6.29 8.77 1.03
N VAL A 22 -6.26 7.64 0.32
CA VAL A 22 -7.40 6.70 0.30
C VAL A 22 -7.39 5.66 1.42
N ALA A 23 -6.22 5.37 1.99
CA ALA A 23 -6.08 4.33 3.02
C ALA A 23 -5.17 4.75 4.19
N GLY A 24 -4.08 5.49 3.91
CA GLY A 24 -3.19 5.99 4.96
C GLY A 24 -3.90 6.87 5.99
N THR A 25 -4.76 7.79 5.52
CA THR A 25 -5.60 8.64 6.39
C THR A 25 -6.51 7.81 7.30
N VAL A 26 -7.06 6.70 6.81
CA VAL A 26 -7.88 5.78 7.61
C VAL A 26 -7.06 5.13 8.73
N GLY A 27 -5.82 4.73 8.44
CA GLY A 27 -4.87 4.25 9.44
C GLY A 27 -4.62 5.28 10.54
N LEU A 28 -4.32 6.53 10.15
CA LEU A 28 -4.09 7.64 11.08
C LEU A 28 -5.32 7.94 11.96
N MET A 29 -6.53 7.94 11.38
CA MET A 29 -7.79 8.16 12.10
C MET A 29 -8.14 7.01 13.05
N SER A 30 -7.59 5.81 12.82
CA SER A 30 -7.85 4.63 13.66
C SER A 30 -7.02 4.62 14.94
N VAL A 31 -5.87 5.31 14.99
CA VAL A 31 -4.97 5.29 16.16
C VAL A 31 -5.66 5.74 17.46
N PRO A 32 -6.43 6.84 17.50
CA PRO A 32 -7.16 7.24 18.71
C PRO A 32 -8.19 6.22 19.19
N VAL A 33 -8.77 5.44 18.26
CA VAL A 33 -9.76 4.39 18.58
C VAL A 33 -9.07 3.15 19.13
N MET A 34 -7.97 2.74 18.51
CA MET A 34 -7.18 1.60 18.96
C MET A 34 -6.45 1.89 20.29
N GLY A 35 -6.11 3.15 20.53
CA GLY A 35 -5.42 3.63 21.72
C GLY A 35 -3.95 3.18 21.79
N ILE A 36 -3.09 4.04 22.31
CA ILE A 36 -1.70 3.71 22.64
C ILE A 36 -1.67 3.19 24.07
N ALA A 37 -0.95 2.10 24.31
CA ALA A 37 -0.84 1.50 25.63
C ALA A 37 -0.19 2.49 26.63
N PRO A 38 -0.68 2.60 27.88
CA PRO A 38 -0.07 3.49 28.89
C PRO A 38 1.41 3.21 29.15
N GLU A 39 1.82 1.94 29.01
CA GLU A 39 3.20 1.48 29.18
C GLU A 39 4.09 1.58 27.93
N SER A 40 3.52 2.00 26.79
CA SER A 40 4.23 2.18 25.52
C SER A 40 5.45 3.08 25.70
N GLN A 41 6.60 2.64 25.17
CA GLN A 41 7.83 3.44 25.13
C GLN A 41 8.03 4.13 23.78
N ALA A 42 7.21 3.78 22.78
CA ALA A 42 7.19 4.43 21.48
C ALA A 42 6.68 5.88 21.57
N THR A 43 7.16 6.73 20.66
CA THR A 43 6.58 8.07 20.50
C THR A 43 5.21 7.96 19.83
N THR A 44 4.31 8.91 20.12
CA THR A 44 3.04 8.98 19.40
C THR A 44 3.26 9.02 17.89
N GLU A 45 4.24 9.79 17.42
CA GLU A 45 4.59 9.88 16.01
C GLU A 45 4.96 8.51 15.41
N SER A 46 5.74 7.68 16.09
CA SER A 46 6.11 6.38 15.56
C SER A 46 4.92 5.42 15.45
N VAL A 47 3.97 5.48 16.40
CA VAL A 47 2.73 4.68 16.31
C VAL A 47 1.87 5.13 15.12
N TYR A 48 1.74 6.44 14.91
CA TYR A 48 1.02 6.99 13.76
C TYR A 48 1.70 6.64 12.43
N ASN A 49 3.03 6.64 12.37
CA ASN A 49 3.78 6.22 11.20
C ASN A 49 3.57 4.73 10.89
N ALA A 50 3.52 3.86 11.91
CA ALA A 50 3.19 2.45 11.73
C ALA A 50 1.76 2.25 11.22
N ALA A 51 0.78 2.99 11.77
CA ALA A 51 -0.59 2.94 11.30
C ALA A 51 -0.75 3.47 9.86
N LEU A 52 0.01 4.51 9.50
CA LEU A 52 0.10 4.99 8.14
C LEU A 52 0.66 3.90 7.21
N ALA A 53 1.78 3.28 7.59
CA ALA A 53 2.40 2.20 6.82
C ALA A 53 1.42 1.04 6.58
N LEU A 54 0.60 0.69 7.57
CA LEU A 54 -0.45 -0.33 7.42
C LEU A 54 -1.46 0.05 6.33
N GLY A 55 -1.95 1.29 6.36
CA GLY A 55 -2.88 1.80 5.35
C GLY A 55 -2.27 1.77 3.93
N ILE A 56 -1.01 2.18 3.80
CA ILE A 56 -0.28 2.11 2.53
C ILE A 56 -0.12 0.66 2.06
N ALA A 57 0.31 -0.25 2.94
CA ALA A 57 0.51 -1.66 2.61
C ALA A 57 -0.78 -2.34 2.11
N ASN A 58 -1.89 -2.08 2.78
CA ASN A 58 -3.21 -2.59 2.41
C ASN A 58 -3.65 -2.06 1.03
N GLN A 59 -3.44 -0.77 0.76
CA GLN A 59 -3.84 -0.21 -0.52
C GLN A 59 -2.95 -0.67 -1.67
N LEU A 60 -1.64 -0.78 -1.47
CA LEU A 60 -0.75 -1.41 -2.45
C LEU A 60 -1.20 -2.84 -2.74
N THR A 61 -1.59 -3.59 -1.71
CA THR A 61 -2.08 -4.96 -1.87
C THR A 61 -3.38 -5.02 -2.67
N ASN A 62 -4.33 -4.11 -2.44
CA ASN A 62 -5.54 -3.99 -3.26
C ASN A 62 -5.20 -3.76 -4.73
N ILE A 63 -4.31 -2.80 -5.01
CA ILE A 63 -3.87 -2.48 -6.38
C ILE A 63 -3.22 -3.70 -7.05
N LEU A 64 -2.33 -4.41 -6.35
CA LEU A 64 -1.63 -5.58 -6.90
C LEU A 64 -2.55 -6.78 -7.12
N ARG A 65 -3.57 -6.95 -6.27
CA ARG A 65 -4.59 -7.99 -6.41
C ARG A 65 -5.50 -7.72 -7.61
N ASP A 66 -5.86 -6.46 -7.82
CA ASP A 66 -6.96 -6.06 -8.71
C ASP A 66 -6.49 -5.54 -10.09
N VAL A 67 -5.18 -5.59 -10.40
CA VAL A 67 -4.59 -5.15 -11.70
C VAL A 67 -5.44 -5.58 -12.90
N GLY A 68 -5.83 -6.85 -12.97
CA GLY A 68 -6.60 -7.36 -14.11
C GLY A 68 -8.04 -6.83 -14.18
N GLU A 69 -8.66 -6.56 -13.03
CA GLU A 69 -9.99 -5.93 -12.97
C GLU A 69 -9.91 -4.46 -13.37
N ASP A 70 -8.91 -3.74 -12.86
CA ASP A 70 -8.68 -2.33 -13.19
C ASP A 70 -8.34 -2.16 -14.68
N ALA A 71 -7.50 -3.05 -15.23
CA ALA A 71 -7.15 -3.06 -16.65
C ALA A 71 -8.39 -3.21 -17.55
N ARG A 72 -9.35 -4.06 -17.18
CA ARG A 72 -10.64 -4.20 -17.90
C ARG A 72 -11.51 -2.93 -17.83
N ARG A 73 -11.28 -2.08 -16.85
CA ARG A 73 -11.93 -0.76 -16.70
C ARG A 73 -11.10 0.37 -17.33
N GLY A 74 -10.03 0.04 -18.05
CA GLY A 74 -9.13 1.00 -18.69
C GLY A 74 -8.29 1.79 -17.70
N ARG A 75 -7.92 1.19 -16.56
CA ARG A 75 -7.12 1.82 -15.51
C ARG A 75 -5.87 1.00 -15.20
N VAL A 76 -4.76 1.69 -15.00
CA VAL A 76 -3.50 1.11 -14.52
C VAL A 76 -2.96 2.00 -13.41
N TYR A 77 -2.83 1.46 -12.20
CA TYR A 77 -2.33 2.19 -11.02
C TYR A 77 -0.85 1.93 -10.73
N LEU A 78 -0.19 1.12 -11.56
CA LEU A 78 1.21 0.74 -11.38
C LEU A 78 2.14 1.92 -11.74
N PRO A 79 3.30 2.08 -11.09
CA PRO A 79 4.23 3.17 -11.41
C PRO A 79 4.75 3.06 -12.85
N GLN A 80 4.47 4.08 -13.65
CA GLN A 80 4.74 4.09 -15.10
C GLN A 80 6.24 4.15 -15.42
N ASP A 81 7.01 4.87 -14.60
CA ASP A 81 8.46 4.92 -14.68
C ASP A 81 9.10 3.55 -14.42
N GLU A 82 8.58 2.80 -13.46
CA GLU A 82 9.06 1.45 -13.14
C GLU A 82 8.61 0.40 -14.16
N LEU A 83 7.40 0.54 -14.72
CA LEU A 83 6.94 -0.27 -15.85
C LEU A 83 7.87 -0.09 -17.05
N ALA A 84 8.16 1.16 -17.41
CA ALA A 84 9.08 1.48 -18.51
C ALA A 84 10.48 0.91 -18.27
N GLN A 85 11.02 1.02 -17.04
CA GLN A 85 12.30 0.42 -16.66
C GLN A 85 12.30 -1.12 -16.79
N ALA A 86 11.17 -1.77 -16.51
CA ALA A 86 10.99 -3.20 -16.71
C ALA A 86 10.75 -3.59 -18.19
N GLY A 87 10.63 -2.60 -19.08
CA GLY A 87 10.30 -2.79 -20.48
C GLY A 87 8.89 -3.34 -20.68
N LEU A 88 7.93 -2.82 -19.90
CA LEU A 88 6.50 -3.08 -19.95
C LEU A 88 5.76 -1.78 -20.28
N SER A 89 4.60 -1.89 -20.91
CA SER A 89 3.68 -0.77 -21.12
C SER A 89 2.25 -1.12 -20.67
N ASP A 90 1.37 -0.11 -20.64
CA ASP A 90 -0.06 -0.33 -20.36
C ASP A 90 -0.70 -1.32 -21.33
N GLU A 91 -0.28 -1.35 -22.61
CA GLU A 91 -0.76 -2.33 -23.58
C GLU A 91 -0.42 -3.77 -23.19
N ASP A 92 0.74 -4.01 -22.58
CA ASP A 92 1.09 -5.34 -22.08
C ASP A 92 0.15 -5.77 -20.94
N ILE A 93 -0.26 -4.81 -20.09
CA ILE A 93 -1.18 -5.03 -18.98
C ILE A 93 -2.59 -5.30 -19.50
N PHE A 94 -3.07 -4.49 -20.45
CA PHE A 94 -4.36 -4.68 -21.09
C PHE A 94 -4.43 -5.98 -21.89
N ALA A 95 -3.31 -6.43 -22.47
CA ALA A 95 -3.23 -7.72 -23.14
C ALA A 95 -3.28 -8.92 -22.18
N GLY A 96 -3.08 -8.70 -20.86
CA GLY A 96 -3.19 -9.73 -19.83
C GLY A 96 -2.12 -10.82 -19.91
N LYS A 97 -0.97 -10.55 -20.53
CA LYS A 97 0.09 -11.54 -20.74
C LYS A 97 1.06 -11.61 -19.57
N VAL A 98 1.11 -12.76 -18.90
CA VAL A 98 2.02 -12.99 -17.76
C VAL A 98 3.40 -13.46 -18.26
N THR A 99 4.25 -12.48 -18.59
CA THR A 99 5.65 -12.71 -19.01
C THR A 99 6.61 -12.79 -17.80
N ASP A 100 7.88 -13.16 -18.03
CA ASP A 100 8.88 -13.18 -16.96
C ASP A 100 9.27 -11.77 -16.50
N LYS A 101 9.25 -10.79 -17.41
CA LYS A 101 9.39 -9.36 -17.07
C LYS A 101 8.29 -8.92 -16.12
N TRP A 102 7.04 -9.27 -16.45
CA TRP A 102 5.88 -9.01 -15.59
C TRP A 102 6.02 -9.66 -14.22
N ARG A 103 6.41 -10.95 -14.16
CA ARG A 103 6.64 -11.65 -12.88
C ARG A 103 7.73 -10.97 -12.04
N SER A 104 8.82 -10.53 -12.67
CA SER A 104 9.90 -9.81 -11.99
C SER A 104 9.43 -8.47 -11.44
N PHE A 105 8.73 -7.69 -12.27
CA PHE A 105 8.13 -6.42 -11.87
C PHE A 105 7.17 -6.58 -10.69
N MET A 106 6.24 -7.53 -10.76
CA MET A 106 5.27 -7.77 -9.69
C MET A 106 5.92 -8.23 -8.39
N LYS A 107 7.00 -9.03 -8.46
CA LYS A 107 7.78 -9.40 -7.26
C LYS A 107 8.35 -8.16 -6.55
N ASN A 108 8.84 -7.18 -7.30
CA ASN A 108 9.36 -5.94 -6.72
C ASN A 108 8.24 -5.14 -6.03
N GLN A 109 7.06 -5.02 -6.65
CA GLN A 109 5.93 -4.33 -6.04
C GLN A 109 5.40 -5.06 -4.80
N ILE A 110 5.34 -6.40 -4.82
CA ILE A 110 4.96 -7.22 -3.67
C ILE A 110 5.96 -7.03 -2.52
N ASN A 111 7.26 -7.02 -2.82
CA ASN A 111 8.29 -6.77 -1.82
C ASN A 111 8.13 -5.37 -1.20
N ARG A 112 7.78 -4.36 -1.99
CA ARG A 112 7.48 -3.01 -1.49
C ARG A 112 6.29 -3.00 -0.54
N ALA A 113 5.18 -3.66 -0.89
CA ALA A 113 4.03 -3.77 0.02
C ALA A 113 4.42 -4.47 1.34
N ARG A 114 5.22 -5.55 1.25
CA ARG A 114 5.76 -6.25 2.43
C ARG A 114 6.67 -5.38 3.30
N MET A 115 7.46 -4.50 2.71
CA MET A 115 8.26 -3.54 3.49
C MET A 115 7.36 -2.64 4.34
N PHE A 116 6.25 -2.13 3.79
CA PHE A 116 5.29 -1.35 4.57
C PHE A 116 4.58 -2.18 5.65
N PHE A 117 4.25 -3.45 5.38
CA PHE A 117 3.73 -4.35 6.42
C PHE A 117 4.73 -4.56 7.57
N ASN A 118 6.02 -4.73 7.26
CA ASN A 118 7.06 -4.85 8.28
C ASN A 118 7.22 -3.56 9.11
N GLU A 119 7.07 -2.38 8.49
CA GLU A 119 7.06 -1.11 9.23
C GLU A 119 5.81 -0.98 10.11
N ALA A 120 4.65 -1.42 9.62
CA ALA A 120 3.40 -1.43 10.38
C ALA A 120 3.45 -2.35 11.60
N GLU A 121 4.04 -3.54 11.46
CA GLU A 121 4.14 -4.53 12.52
C GLU A 121 4.85 -3.98 13.77
N LYS A 122 5.85 -3.11 13.59
CA LYS A 122 6.61 -2.47 14.69
C LYS A 122 5.72 -1.65 15.63
N GLY A 123 4.58 -1.14 15.16
CA GLY A 123 3.66 -0.35 15.98
C GLY A 123 2.60 -1.17 16.72
N VAL A 124 2.41 -2.44 16.39
CA VAL A 124 1.31 -3.25 16.92
C VAL A 124 1.43 -3.46 18.43
N THR A 125 2.64 -3.71 18.93
CA THR A 125 2.89 -3.93 20.35
C THR A 125 2.65 -2.70 21.22
N GLU A 126 2.71 -1.52 20.61
CA GLU A 126 2.55 -0.22 21.28
C GLU A 126 1.08 0.17 21.46
N LEU A 127 0.17 -0.54 20.78
CA LEU A 127 -1.28 -0.33 20.94
C LEU A 127 -1.80 -0.92 22.24
N SER A 128 -2.95 -0.44 22.68
CA SER A 128 -3.71 -1.01 23.79
C SER A 128 -3.92 -2.50 23.60
N ALA A 129 -3.82 -3.29 24.67
CA ALA A 129 -3.82 -4.76 24.61
C ALA A 129 -5.01 -5.35 23.81
N ALA A 130 -6.21 -4.79 23.94
CA ALA A 130 -7.41 -5.22 23.23
C ALA A 130 -7.34 -5.01 21.70
N SER A 131 -6.51 -4.06 21.25
CA SER A 131 -6.38 -3.66 19.84
C SER A 131 -5.26 -4.42 19.12
N ARG A 132 -4.30 -5.00 19.85
CA ARG A 132 -3.13 -5.68 19.27
C ARG A 132 -3.53 -6.83 18.34
N TRP A 133 -4.39 -7.74 18.81
CA TRP A 133 -4.81 -8.91 18.04
C TRP A 133 -5.57 -8.57 16.75
N PRO A 134 -6.62 -7.72 16.79
CA PRO A 134 -7.32 -7.30 15.57
C PRO A 134 -6.39 -6.67 14.53
N VAL A 135 -5.47 -5.80 14.96
CA VAL A 135 -4.52 -5.16 14.04
C VAL A 135 -3.52 -6.17 13.50
N TRP A 136 -3.00 -7.07 14.33
CA TRP A 136 -2.07 -8.11 13.89
C TRP A 136 -2.69 -9.06 12.86
N ALA A 137 -3.95 -9.45 13.05
CA ALA A 137 -4.68 -10.29 12.10
C ALA A 137 -4.84 -9.63 10.72
N SER A 138 -4.83 -8.29 10.64
CA SER A 138 -4.88 -7.55 9.38
C SER A 138 -3.54 -7.46 8.63
N LEU A 139 -2.45 -7.91 9.26
CA LEU A 139 -1.11 -8.00 8.63
C LEU A 139 -0.88 -9.33 7.89
N LEU A 140 -1.76 -10.33 8.11
CA LEU A 140 -1.69 -11.68 7.53
C LEU A 140 -2.43 -11.77 6.20
#